data_AF-A0A5B6VHC1-F1
#
_entry.id   AF-A0A5B6VHC1-F1
#
_cell.length_a   1.000
_cell.length_b   1.000
_cell.length_c   1.000
_cell.angle_alpha   90.00
_cell.angle_beta   90.00
_cell.angle_gamma   90.00
#
_symmetry.space_group_name_H-M   'P 1'
#
loop_
_entity.id
_entity.type
_entity.pdbx_description
1 polymer ?
#
loop_
_entity_poly.entity_id
_entity_poly.type
_entity_poly.pdbx_seq_one_letter_code
_entity_poly.pdbx_strand_id
1 'polypeptide(L)'
;MKTLYTWLKLATLCCIYCFFFIAFAFAAAPPDVADCSLNFASYPYLPSGNCIGENGKVILWGSISSHLCCRNALNALFQVLAVRANQIPDSIIFIGQDSWNQCSSPFPSQPLVSLHSCGFDNFYSGSSKCSNLSLSQIQGSPPYLEAVKLCSDLSSSFDNTCKNCTDAIAKVAESLLALVQRQKDHTERTLCSLAAVLSVAAANVTDSSFGPNLFSCMSSLDDFGKDHNLFRIHFLPYIQVYVPRTR
;
A
#
# COMPACT_ATOMS: atom_id res chain seq x y z
N MET A 1 -3.96 76.05 15.29
CA MET A 1 -2.98 75.06 15.81
C MET A 1 -3.60 73.87 16.55
N LYS A 2 -4.76 73.98 17.24
CA LYS A 2 -5.36 72.85 17.97
C LYS A 2 -6.06 71.79 17.10
N THR A 3 -6.55 72.16 15.93
CA THR A 3 -7.29 71.26 15.04
C THR A 3 -6.40 70.28 14.27
N LEU A 4 -5.19 70.68 13.87
CA LEU A 4 -4.28 69.79 13.12
C LEU A 4 -3.80 68.58 13.95
N TYR A 5 -3.69 68.75 15.27
CA TYR A 5 -3.20 67.73 16.18
C TYR A 5 -4.22 66.60 16.43
N THR A 6 -5.53 66.91 16.36
CA THR A 6 -6.61 65.91 16.51
C THR A 6 -6.75 65.03 15.28
N TRP A 7 -6.59 65.56 14.08
CA TRP A 7 -6.62 64.77 12.83
C TRP A 7 -5.42 63.81 12.73
N LEU A 8 -4.25 64.24 13.21
CA LEU A 8 -3.04 63.39 13.24
C LEU A 8 -3.18 62.21 14.22
N LYS A 9 -3.88 62.41 15.34
CA LYS A 9 -4.18 61.34 16.32
C LYS A 9 -5.23 60.34 15.83
N LEU A 10 -6.22 60.79 15.05
CA LEU A 10 -7.21 59.89 14.45
C LEU A 10 -6.60 59.01 13.35
N ALA A 11 -5.73 59.59 12.51
CA ALA A 11 -5.06 58.86 11.43
C ALA A 11 -4.08 57.79 11.96
N THR A 12 -3.37 58.07 13.06
CA THR A 12 -2.44 57.12 13.68
C THR A 12 -3.15 55.94 14.36
N LEU A 13 -4.29 56.17 15.01
CA LEU A 13 -5.12 55.10 15.58
C LEU A 13 -5.72 54.18 14.49
N CYS A 14 -6.09 54.73 13.34
CA CYS A 14 -6.64 53.96 12.21
C CYS A 14 -5.57 53.05 11.57
N CYS A 15 -4.36 53.55 11.34
CA CYS A 15 -3.26 52.76 10.77
C CYS A 15 -2.80 51.61 11.68
N ILE A 16 -2.82 51.79 13.00
CA ILE A 16 -2.45 50.74 13.97
C ILE A 16 -3.51 49.63 14.01
N TYR A 17 -4.79 49.99 13.92
CA TYR A 17 -5.89 49.01 13.87
C TYR A 17 -5.94 48.23 12.55
N CYS A 18 -5.65 48.87 11.41
CA CYS A 18 -5.52 48.17 10.13
C CYS A 18 -4.33 47.19 10.12
N PHE A 19 -3.20 47.53 10.75
CA PHE A 19 -2.07 46.61 10.87
C PHE A 19 -2.37 45.38 11.74
N PHE A 20 -3.14 45.53 12.82
CA PHE A 20 -3.52 44.40 13.69
C PHE A 20 -4.51 43.44 13.02
N PHE A 21 -5.44 43.95 12.20
CA PHE A 21 -6.37 43.09 11.46
C PHE A 21 -5.71 42.34 10.30
N ILE A 22 -4.70 42.93 9.65
CA ILE A 22 -3.94 42.26 8.59
C ILE A 22 -2.97 41.22 9.16
N ALA A 23 -2.42 41.44 10.36
CA ALA A 23 -1.56 40.45 11.03
C ALA A 23 -2.29 39.16 11.45
N PHE A 24 -3.60 39.22 11.72
CA PHE A 24 -4.41 38.03 12.04
C PHE A 24 -4.96 37.29 10.81
N ALA A 25 -4.95 37.91 9.62
CA ALA A 25 -5.39 37.25 8.38
C ALA A 25 -4.30 36.37 7.73
N PHE A 26 -3.04 36.52 8.14
CA PHE A 26 -1.89 35.79 7.58
C PHE A 26 -1.19 34.84 8.57
N ALA A 27 -1.88 34.48 9.65
CA ALA A 27 -1.43 33.42 10.58
C ALA A 27 -2.29 32.14 10.47
N ALA A 28 -3.02 31.97 9.36
CA ALA A 28 -3.31 30.62 8.92
C ALA A 28 -1.99 30.07 8.38
N ALA A 29 -1.30 29.26 9.19
CA ALA A 29 -0.31 28.34 8.66
C ALA A 29 -0.91 27.71 7.39
N PRO A 30 -0.15 27.54 6.29
CA PRO A 30 -0.62 26.68 5.21
C PRO A 30 -1.12 25.39 5.87
N PRO A 31 -2.31 24.86 5.49
CA PRO A 31 -2.82 23.66 6.12
C PRO A 31 -1.66 22.68 6.10
N ASP A 32 -1.19 22.27 7.29
CA ASP A 32 -0.18 21.24 7.40
C ASP A 32 -0.67 20.15 6.47
N VAL A 33 0.08 19.94 5.38
CA VAL A 33 -0.16 18.81 4.49
C VAL A 33 0.10 17.66 5.42
N ALA A 34 -0.98 17.13 5.99
CA ALA A 34 -0.90 16.19 7.08
C ALA A 34 0.02 15.07 6.60
N ASP A 35 1.17 15.00 7.25
CA ASP A 35 2.28 14.17 6.81
C ASP A 35 1.79 12.73 6.84
N CYS A 36 2.02 11.99 5.76
CA CYS A 36 1.63 10.60 5.69
C CYS A 36 2.14 9.88 6.93
N SER A 37 1.26 9.18 7.66
CA SER A 37 1.64 8.51 8.92
C SER A 37 2.64 7.37 8.74
N LEU A 38 3.01 7.05 7.49
CA LEU A 38 3.98 6.01 7.13
C LEU A 38 5.36 6.63 6.90
N ASN A 39 6.38 6.07 7.54
CA ASN A 39 7.75 6.52 7.41
C ASN A 39 8.49 5.79 6.27
N PHE A 40 8.77 6.51 5.18
CA PHE A 40 9.49 5.98 4.01
C PHE A 40 11.01 6.13 4.08
N ALA A 41 11.60 6.63 5.18
CA ALA A 41 13.04 6.88 5.26
C ALA A 41 13.88 5.61 5.06
N SER A 42 13.44 4.48 5.61
CA SER A 42 14.13 3.19 5.48
C SER A 42 13.79 2.44 4.19
N TYR A 43 12.65 2.76 3.57
CA TYR A 43 12.12 2.08 2.39
C TYR A 43 11.58 3.11 1.40
N PRO A 44 12.46 3.94 0.80
CA PRO A 44 12.04 4.99 -0.11
C PRO A 44 11.49 4.39 -1.40
N TYR A 45 10.51 5.07 -1.99
CA TYR A 45 10.08 4.74 -3.34
C TYR A 45 11.23 4.97 -4.33
N LEU A 46 11.54 3.95 -5.12
CA LEU A 46 12.52 4.01 -6.20
C LEU A 46 11.79 3.92 -7.55
N PRO A 47 11.73 5.01 -8.33
CA PRO A 47 11.11 4.97 -9.65
C PRO A 47 11.83 4.02 -10.60
N SER A 48 11.07 3.35 -11.46
CA SER A 48 11.66 2.56 -12.56
C SER A 48 11.84 3.44 -13.81
N GLY A 49 12.96 3.27 -14.53
CA GLY A 49 13.29 4.05 -15.73
C GLY A 49 12.31 3.87 -16.90
N ASN A 50 11.50 2.80 -16.89
CA ASN A 50 10.53 2.49 -17.94
C ASN A 50 9.17 3.21 -17.75
N CYS A 51 9.11 4.20 -16.86
CA CYS A 51 7.88 4.91 -16.50
C CYS A 51 7.55 6.16 -17.32
N ILE A 52 8.08 6.22 -18.55
CA ILE A 52 7.87 7.31 -19.50
C ILE A 52 7.02 6.78 -20.66
N GLY A 53 5.75 7.21 -20.75
CA GLY A 53 4.82 6.84 -21.83
C GLY A 53 3.58 6.05 -21.40
N GLU A 54 2.73 5.65 -22.36
CA GLU A 54 1.58 4.78 -22.11
C GLU A 54 2.04 3.35 -21.80
N ASN A 55 2.30 3.09 -20.52
CA ASN A 55 2.57 1.74 -20.04
C ASN A 55 1.26 0.96 -19.97
N GLY A 56 1.20 -0.15 -20.72
CA GLY A 56 0.05 -1.04 -20.75
C GLY A 56 -0.39 -1.49 -19.35
N LYS A 57 -1.68 -1.81 -19.22
CA LYS A 57 -2.22 -2.36 -17.96
C LYS A 57 -1.57 -3.71 -17.66
N VAL A 58 -1.22 -3.90 -16.40
CA VAL A 58 -0.71 -5.15 -15.83
C VAL A 58 -1.58 -5.56 -14.64
N ILE A 59 -1.58 -6.85 -14.32
CA ILE A 59 -2.19 -7.32 -13.08
C ILE A 59 -1.06 -7.53 -12.08
N LEU A 60 -0.87 -6.58 -11.16
CA LEU A 60 0.14 -6.67 -10.10
C LEU A 60 -0.29 -7.73 -9.08
N TRP A 61 0.66 -8.56 -8.67
CA TRP A 61 0.50 -9.61 -7.67
C TRP A 61 -0.72 -10.51 -7.95
N GLY A 62 -1.03 -10.75 -9.23
CA GLY A 62 -2.14 -11.58 -9.69
C GLY A 62 -3.55 -11.06 -9.38
N SER A 63 -3.72 -9.86 -8.81
CA SER A 63 -5.05 -9.38 -8.37
C SER A 63 -5.32 -7.88 -8.49
N ILE A 64 -4.30 -7.04 -8.76
CA ILE A 64 -4.46 -5.58 -8.80
C ILE A 64 -4.27 -5.08 -10.22
N SER A 65 -5.33 -4.60 -10.86
CA SER A 65 -5.23 -4.00 -12.19
C SER A 65 -4.63 -2.59 -12.09
N SER A 66 -3.44 -2.40 -12.66
CA SER A 66 -2.69 -1.16 -12.55
C SER A 66 -1.73 -0.95 -13.73
N HIS A 67 -0.89 0.08 -13.66
CA HIS A 67 0.23 0.28 -14.58
C HIS A 67 1.50 -0.33 -14.02
N LEU A 68 2.46 -0.71 -14.88
CA LEU A 68 3.76 -1.23 -14.46
C LEU A 68 4.47 -0.32 -13.45
N CYS A 69 4.31 0.99 -13.61
CA CYS A 69 4.91 2.01 -12.74
C CYS A 69 4.42 1.99 -11.30
N CYS A 70 3.24 1.44 -11.08
CA CYS A 70 2.64 1.33 -9.78
C CYS A 70 3.21 0.17 -8.96
N ARG A 71 3.97 -0.74 -9.57
CA ARG A 71 4.60 -1.85 -8.86
C ARG A 71 5.57 -1.40 -7.76
N ASN A 72 6.47 -0.49 -8.09
CA ASN A 72 7.44 0.00 -7.10
C ASN A 72 6.74 0.85 -6.02
N ALA A 73 5.65 1.52 -6.36
CA ALA A 73 4.82 2.24 -5.40
C ALA A 73 4.13 1.27 -4.44
N LEU A 74 3.55 0.19 -4.96
CA LEU A 74 2.93 -0.89 -4.17
C LEU A 74 3.94 -1.49 -3.21
N ASN A 75 5.13 -1.87 -3.69
CA ASN A 75 6.19 -2.45 -2.87
C ASN A 75 6.59 -1.52 -1.73
N ALA A 76 6.85 -0.24 -2.01
CA ALA A 76 7.26 0.74 -0.99
C ALA A 76 6.17 0.93 0.08
N LEU A 77 4.90 1.11 -0.33
CA LEU A 77 3.77 1.22 0.58
C LEU A 77 3.65 0.00 1.49
N PHE A 78 3.71 -1.19 0.89
CA PHE A 78 3.51 -2.45 1.61
C PHE A 78 4.67 -2.78 2.53
N GLN A 79 5.88 -2.37 2.19
CA GLN A 79 7.04 -2.54 3.06
C GLN A 79 6.89 -1.71 4.33
N VAL A 80 6.53 -0.44 4.21
CA VAL A 80 6.36 0.43 5.38
C VAL A 80 5.15 0.02 6.22
N LEU A 81 4.06 -0.43 5.58
CA LEU A 81 2.90 -1.00 6.28
C LEU A 81 3.28 -2.26 7.06
N ALA A 82 4.08 -3.16 6.49
CA ALA A 82 4.55 -4.36 7.18
C ALA A 82 5.40 -4.02 8.41
N VAL A 83 6.30 -3.03 8.30
CA VAL A 83 7.11 -2.53 9.42
C VAL A 83 6.21 -1.96 10.53
N ARG A 84 5.23 -1.13 10.17
CA ARG A 84 4.25 -0.60 11.13
C ARG A 84 3.48 -1.72 11.83
N ALA A 85 2.98 -2.70 11.07
CA ALA A 85 2.21 -3.82 11.62
C ALA A 85 3.03 -4.65 12.61
N ASN A 86 4.33 -4.84 12.35
CA ASN A 86 5.25 -5.48 13.29
C ASN A 86 5.44 -4.68 14.59
N GLN A 87 5.52 -3.35 14.50
CA GLN A 87 5.71 -2.46 15.65
C GLN A 87 4.46 -2.34 16.54
N ILE A 88 3.26 -2.57 15.98
CA ILE A 88 1.98 -2.45 16.68
C ILE A 88 1.11 -3.71 16.44
N PRO A 89 1.42 -4.85 17.09
CA PRO A 89 0.87 -6.16 16.74
C PRO A 89 -0.65 -6.31 16.89
N ASP A 90 -1.27 -5.54 17.78
CA ASP A 90 -2.73 -5.56 17.98
C ASP A 90 -3.49 -4.57 17.10
N SER A 91 -2.77 -3.78 16.30
CA SER A 91 -3.40 -2.82 15.40
C SER A 91 -3.91 -3.47 14.12
N ILE A 92 -4.88 -2.79 13.50
CA ILE A 92 -5.29 -3.07 12.12
C ILE A 92 -4.08 -2.86 11.22
N ILE A 93 -3.84 -3.83 10.32
CA ILE A 93 -2.67 -3.85 9.44
C ILE A 93 -2.64 -2.60 8.54
N PHE A 94 -3.78 -2.25 7.95
CA PHE A 94 -3.93 -1.04 7.15
C PHE A 94 -4.10 0.20 8.04
N ILE A 95 -3.75 1.36 7.50
CA ILE A 95 -4.00 2.67 8.13
C ILE A 95 -5.38 3.22 7.77
N GLY A 96 -5.89 4.14 8.57
CA GLY A 96 -7.19 4.79 8.32
C GLY A 96 -7.22 5.59 7.01
N GLN A 97 -8.43 5.81 6.48
CA GLN A 97 -8.64 6.46 5.18
C GLN A 97 -7.98 7.84 5.07
N ASP A 98 -8.11 8.69 6.09
CA ASP A 98 -7.54 10.04 6.08
C ASP A 98 -6.01 9.99 5.97
N SER A 99 -5.37 9.13 6.77
CA SER A 99 -3.92 8.89 6.70
C SER A 99 -3.51 8.27 5.36
N TRP A 100 -4.31 7.35 4.81
CA TRP A 100 -4.05 6.73 3.51
C TRP A 100 -4.04 7.76 2.38
N ASN A 101 -5.04 8.64 2.33
CA ASN A 101 -5.16 9.68 1.30
C ASN A 101 -3.98 10.66 1.32
N GLN A 102 -3.35 10.84 2.48
CA GLN A 102 -2.16 11.68 2.65
C GLN A 102 -0.86 11.00 2.17
N CYS A 103 -0.87 9.67 1.97
CA CYS A 103 0.29 8.88 1.54
C CYS A 103 0.54 8.88 0.03
N SER A 104 0.08 9.91 -0.69
CA SER A 104 0.42 10.15 -2.11
C SER A 104 1.75 10.90 -2.29
N SER A 105 2.26 11.54 -1.24
CA SER A 105 3.51 12.32 -1.27
C SER A 105 4.82 11.55 -1.57
N PRO A 106 5.00 10.24 -1.28
CA PRO A 106 6.28 9.57 -1.48
C PRO A 106 6.59 9.21 -2.94
N PHE A 107 5.71 9.54 -3.90
CA PHE A 107 5.89 9.28 -5.33
C PHE A 107 6.23 10.60 -6.06
N PRO A 108 7.48 11.11 -5.97
CA PRO A 108 7.85 12.40 -6.53
C PRO A 108 7.65 12.44 -8.05
N SER A 109 6.91 13.47 -8.52
CA SER A 109 6.76 13.94 -9.91
C SER A 109 6.73 12.90 -11.04
N GLN A 110 6.28 11.67 -10.78
CA GLN A 110 5.90 10.74 -11.84
C GLN A 110 4.43 10.98 -12.15
N PRO A 111 4.07 11.59 -13.29
CA PRO A 111 2.69 12.00 -13.57
C PRO A 111 1.70 10.82 -13.61
N LEU A 112 2.19 9.59 -13.69
CA LEU A 112 1.38 8.37 -13.76
C LEU A 112 1.31 7.59 -12.44
N VAL A 113 2.02 8.01 -11.38
CA VAL A 113 2.11 7.27 -10.12
C VAL A 113 1.50 8.08 -8.98
N SER A 114 0.31 7.66 -8.57
CA SER A 114 -0.43 8.17 -7.40
C SER A 114 -1.29 7.04 -6.87
N LEU A 115 -1.81 7.16 -5.64
CA LEU A 115 -2.74 6.15 -5.11
C LEU A 115 -3.92 5.91 -6.05
N HIS A 116 -4.49 7.00 -6.59
CA HIS A 116 -5.63 6.95 -7.50
C HIS A 116 -5.28 6.37 -8.87
N SER A 117 -4.25 6.90 -9.54
CA SER A 117 -3.85 6.42 -10.87
C SER A 117 -3.37 4.96 -10.86
N CYS A 118 -2.94 4.47 -9.70
CA CYS A 118 -2.53 3.09 -9.50
C CYS A 118 -3.66 2.14 -9.07
N GLY A 119 -4.88 2.65 -8.81
CA GLY A 119 -6.01 1.84 -8.34
C GLY A 119 -5.86 1.36 -6.89
N PHE A 120 -5.11 2.09 -6.07
CA PHE A 120 -4.88 1.77 -4.65
C PHE A 120 -5.85 2.51 -3.72
N ASP A 121 -6.93 3.09 -4.27
CA ASP A 121 -7.89 3.92 -3.55
C ASP A 121 -8.49 3.22 -2.32
N ASN A 122 -8.65 1.90 -2.38
CA ASN A 122 -9.32 1.10 -1.36
C ASN A 122 -8.36 0.42 -0.36
N PHE A 123 -7.06 0.72 -0.38
CA PHE A 123 -6.08 0.01 0.50
C PHE A 123 -5.95 0.66 1.88
N TYR A 124 -7.09 0.99 2.49
CA TYR A 124 -7.18 1.59 3.83
C TYR A 124 -8.09 0.77 4.74
N SER A 125 -7.91 0.92 6.05
CA SER A 125 -8.73 0.26 7.06
C SER A 125 -10.20 0.70 6.97
N GLY A 126 -11.09 -0.28 6.85
CA GLY A 126 -12.54 -0.08 6.78
C GLY A 126 -13.12 -0.06 5.37
N SER A 127 -12.28 -0.09 4.32
CA SER A 127 -12.75 -0.20 2.93
C SER A 127 -13.41 -1.55 2.63
N SER A 128 -13.02 -2.59 3.38
CA SER A 128 -13.58 -3.95 3.33
C SER A 128 -13.44 -4.65 4.68
N LYS A 129 -14.05 -5.84 4.83
CA LYS A 129 -13.88 -6.65 6.04
C LYS A 129 -12.43 -7.08 6.24
N CYS A 130 -11.75 -7.53 5.18
CA CYS A 130 -10.33 -7.92 5.27
C CYS A 130 -9.39 -6.74 5.56
N SER A 131 -9.70 -5.54 5.06
CA SER A 131 -8.91 -4.34 5.40
C SER A 131 -9.00 -3.95 6.88
N ASN A 132 -10.00 -4.47 7.60
CA ASN A 132 -10.26 -4.14 9.00
C ASN A 132 -9.71 -5.19 9.98
N LEU A 133 -8.96 -6.18 9.48
CA LEU A 133 -8.36 -7.22 10.32
C LEU A 133 -7.10 -6.71 11.01
N SER A 134 -6.96 -7.04 12.30
CA SER A 134 -5.70 -6.88 13.03
C SER A 134 -4.69 -7.96 12.65
N LEU A 135 -3.40 -7.68 12.90
CA LEU A 135 -2.37 -8.69 12.71
C LEU A 135 -2.63 -9.91 13.60
N SER A 136 -3.05 -9.72 14.85
CA SER A 136 -3.41 -10.82 15.76
C SER A 136 -4.55 -11.70 15.25
N GLN A 137 -5.57 -11.13 14.59
CA GLN A 137 -6.64 -11.92 13.96
C GLN A 137 -6.14 -12.77 12.79
N ILE A 138 -5.18 -12.25 12.02
CA ILE A 138 -4.59 -12.97 10.88
C ILE A 138 -3.63 -14.06 11.36
N GLN A 139 -2.86 -13.78 12.41
CA GLN A 139 -1.99 -14.76 13.09
C GLN A 139 -2.76 -15.95 13.66
N GLY A 140 -4.02 -15.73 14.05
CA GLY A 140 -4.94 -16.80 14.46
C GLY A 140 -5.40 -17.71 13.32
N SER A 141 -5.10 -17.40 12.06
CA SER A 141 -5.47 -18.27 10.94
C SER A 141 -4.55 -19.51 10.88
N PRO A 142 -5.12 -20.73 10.73
CA PRO A 142 -4.33 -21.96 10.70
C PRO A 142 -3.15 -21.99 9.72
N PRO A 143 -3.24 -21.47 8.47
CA PRO A 143 -2.13 -21.51 7.53
C PRO A 143 -1.02 -20.46 7.80
N TYR A 144 -1.23 -19.52 8.73
CA TYR A 144 -0.31 -18.38 8.91
C TYR A 144 1.12 -18.80 9.29
N LEU A 145 1.25 -19.68 10.29
CA LEU A 145 2.58 -20.11 10.76
C LEU A 145 3.35 -20.88 9.68
N GLU A 146 2.64 -21.65 8.85
CA GLU A 146 3.23 -22.34 7.71
C GLU A 146 3.74 -21.34 6.67
N ALA A 147 2.97 -20.30 6.37
CA ALA A 147 3.37 -19.25 5.44
C ALA A 147 4.60 -18.47 5.92
N VAL A 148 4.65 -18.07 7.19
CA VAL A 148 5.84 -17.41 7.78
C VAL A 148 7.08 -18.29 7.63
N LYS A 149 6.95 -19.60 7.89
CA LYS A 149 8.06 -20.56 7.77
C LYS A 149 8.51 -20.77 6.33
N LEU A 150 7.57 -20.93 5.39
CA LEU A 150 7.91 -21.16 3.98
C LEU A 150 8.50 -19.92 3.30
N CYS A 151 8.17 -18.73 3.81
CA CYS A 151 8.71 -17.48 3.32
C CYS A 151 10.02 -17.05 4.01
N SER A 152 10.50 -17.71 5.08
CA SER A 152 11.62 -17.19 5.88
C SER A 152 13.00 -17.26 5.21
N ASP A 153 13.16 -18.01 4.11
CA ASP A 153 14.45 -18.20 3.43
C ASP A 153 14.34 -17.97 1.91
N LEU A 154 14.08 -16.73 1.50
CA LEU A 154 13.98 -16.32 0.09
C LEU A 154 15.34 -16.09 -0.59
N SER A 155 16.44 -16.67 -0.07
CA SER A 155 17.81 -16.22 -0.37
C SER A 155 18.49 -16.81 -1.61
N SER A 156 18.06 -17.96 -2.18
CA SER A 156 18.87 -18.61 -3.24
C SER A 156 18.21 -19.63 -4.19
N SER A 157 17.06 -20.22 -3.86
CA SER A 157 16.32 -21.14 -4.76
C SER A 157 15.07 -20.45 -5.29
N PHE A 158 15.29 -19.50 -6.19
CA PHE A 158 14.31 -18.45 -6.51
C PHE A 158 12.93 -19.01 -6.88
N ASP A 159 12.85 -19.96 -7.81
CA ASP A 159 11.53 -20.38 -8.34
C ASP A 159 10.75 -21.25 -7.36
N ASN A 160 11.37 -22.28 -6.75
CA ASN A 160 10.65 -23.20 -5.88
C ASN A 160 10.33 -22.56 -4.52
N THR A 161 11.25 -21.77 -3.96
CA THR A 161 11.00 -21.07 -2.70
C THR A 161 9.97 -19.96 -2.87
N CYS A 162 10.08 -19.13 -3.93
CA CYS A 162 9.05 -18.13 -4.20
C CYS A 162 7.69 -18.78 -4.38
N LYS A 163 7.60 -19.85 -5.18
CA LYS A 163 6.35 -20.59 -5.36
C LYS A 163 5.76 -21.09 -4.05
N ASN A 164 6.54 -21.78 -3.23
CA ASN A 164 6.06 -22.31 -1.95
C ASN A 164 5.60 -21.19 -1.01
N CYS A 165 6.34 -20.07 -0.97
CA CYS A 165 5.96 -18.90 -0.19
C CYS A 165 4.66 -18.27 -0.72
N THR A 166 4.54 -18.01 -2.02
CA THR A 166 3.34 -17.41 -2.62
C THR A 166 2.12 -18.32 -2.49
N ASP A 167 2.29 -19.63 -2.65
CA ASP A 167 1.23 -20.62 -2.46
C ASP A 167 0.76 -20.66 -0.99
N ALA A 168 1.69 -20.52 -0.03
CA ALA A 168 1.34 -20.47 1.39
C ALA A 168 0.62 -19.17 1.77
N ILE A 169 1.06 -18.02 1.22
CA ILE A 169 0.35 -16.74 1.39
C ILE A 169 -1.06 -16.83 0.79
N ALA A 170 -1.24 -17.50 -0.36
CA ALA A 170 -2.55 -17.71 -0.96
C ALA A 170 -3.49 -18.50 -0.03
N LYS A 171 -3.00 -19.56 0.64
CA LYS A 171 -3.79 -20.29 1.65
C LYS A 171 -4.21 -19.40 2.82
N VAL A 172 -3.34 -18.49 3.27
CA VAL A 172 -3.69 -17.50 4.29
C VAL A 172 -4.81 -16.60 3.77
N ALA A 173 -4.67 -16.04 2.58
CA ALA A 173 -5.69 -15.20 1.96
C ALA A 173 -7.05 -15.91 1.84
N GLU A 174 -7.07 -17.18 1.44
CA GLU A 174 -8.28 -18.02 1.39
C GLU A 174 -8.91 -18.21 2.77
N SER A 175 -8.10 -18.47 3.80
CA SER A 175 -8.58 -18.58 5.19
C SER A 175 -9.19 -17.27 5.68
N LEU A 176 -8.59 -16.12 5.35
CA LEU A 176 -9.12 -14.81 5.70
C LEU A 176 -10.43 -14.53 4.96
N LEU A 177 -10.49 -14.86 3.67
CA LEU A 177 -11.69 -14.70 2.86
C LEU A 177 -12.85 -15.58 3.35
N ALA A 178 -12.53 -16.78 3.85
CA ALA A 178 -13.49 -17.66 4.51
C ALA A 178 -13.96 -17.09 5.86
N LEU A 179 -13.04 -16.55 6.67
CA LEU A 179 -13.35 -15.90 7.94
C LEU A 179 -14.33 -14.73 7.76
N VAL A 180 -14.14 -13.89 6.74
CA VAL A 180 -15.01 -12.73 6.48
C VAL A 180 -16.29 -13.07 5.69
N GLN A 181 -16.43 -14.32 5.23
CA GLN A 181 -17.57 -14.85 4.45
C GLN A 181 -17.83 -14.08 3.15
N ARG A 182 -16.77 -13.79 2.37
CA ARG A 182 -16.83 -12.96 1.15
C ARG A 182 -16.16 -13.59 -0.08
N GLN A 183 -16.20 -14.91 -0.21
CA GLN A 183 -15.43 -15.69 -1.19
C GLN A 183 -15.62 -15.28 -2.67
N LYS A 184 -16.77 -14.71 -3.02
CA LYS A 184 -17.11 -14.29 -4.39
C LYS A 184 -16.82 -12.82 -4.69
N ASP A 185 -16.45 -12.04 -3.68
CA ASP A 185 -16.21 -10.61 -3.82
C ASP A 185 -14.75 -10.36 -4.22
N HIS A 186 -14.55 -9.77 -5.40
CA HIS A 186 -13.22 -9.52 -5.95
C HIS A 186 -12.44 -8.52 -5.09
N THR A 187 -13.10 -7.47 -4.59
CA THR A 187 -12.48 -6.45 -3.76
C THR A 187 -12.01 -7.05 -2.43
N GLU A 188 -12.87 -7.85 -1.79
CA GLU A 188 -12.49 -8.57 -0.57
C GLU A 188 -11.36 -9.56 -0.84
N ARG A 189 -11.40 -10.30 -1.95
CA ARG A 189 -10.31 -11.21 -2.33
C ARG A 189 -8.99 -10.46 -2.46
N THR A 190 -8.94 -9.36 -3.20
CA THR A 190 -7.74 -8.52 -3.32
C THR A 190 -7.26 -8.06 -1.94
N LEU A 191 -8.14 -7.52 -1.11
CA LEU A 191 -7.76 -6.99 0.21
C LEU A 191 -7.35 -8.08 1.22
N CYS A 192 -7.95 -9.27 1.17
CA CYS A 192 -7.50 -10.42 1.97
C CYS A 192 -6.11 -10.91 1.53
N SER A 193 -5.85 -10.96 0.22
CA SER A 193 -4.52 -11.29 -0.31
C SER A 193 -3.48 -10.27 0.15
N LEU A 194 -3.81 -8.99 0.10
CA LEU A 194 -2.93 -7.92 0.56
C LEU A 194 -2.68 -7.99 2.07
N ALA A 195 -3.70 -8.27 2.88
CA ALA A 195 -3.57 -8.49 4.31
C ALA A 195 -2.68 -9.71 4.63
N ALA A 196 -2.78 -10.78 3.85
CA ALA A 196 -1.94 -11.96 3.98
C ALA A 196 -0.47 -11.66 3.66
N VAL A 197 -0.19 -10.97 2.56
CA VAL A 197 1.17 -10.54 2.19
C VAL A 197 1.77 -9.65 3.29
N LEU A 198 1.02 -8.65 3.75
CA LEU A 198 1.47 -7.73 4.80
C LEU A 198 1.75 -8.44 6.12
N SER A 199 0.91 -9.39 6.52
CA SER A 199 1.11 -10.11 7.79
C SER A 199 2.33 -11.02 7.75
N VAL A 200 2.57 -11.73 6.64
CA VAL A 200 3.78 -12.56 6.46
C VAL A 200 5.03 -11.68 6.34
N ALA A 201 4.92 -10.54 5.68
CA ALA A 201 5.99 -9.56 5.62
C ALA A 201 6.35 -9.02 7.01
N ALA A 202 5.33 -8.65 7.80
CA ALA A 202 5.47 -8.15 9.16
C ALA A 202 6.22 -9.13 10.08
N ALA A 203 6.13 -10.44 9.84
CA ALA A 203 6.84 -11.44 10.64
C ALA A 203 8.36 -11.43 10.45
N ASN A 204 8.87 -10.87 9.34
CA ASN A 204 10.29 -10.96 8.95
C ASN A 204 10.94 -9.60 8.66
N VAL A 205 10.32 -8.49 9.07
CA VAL A 205 10.81 -7.12 8.77
C VAL A 205 12.19 -6.79 9.37
N THR A 206 12.69 -7.59 10.32
CA THR A 206 14.03 -7.41 10.89
C THR A 206 15.15 -7.70 9.89
N ASP A 207 14.87 -8.49 8.85
CA ASP A 207 15.77 -8.69 7.73
C ASP A 207 15.44 -7.67 6.63
N SER A 208 16.32 -6.68 6.46
CA SER A 208 16.16 -5.63 5.44
C SER A 208 16.06 -6.16 4.01
N SER A 209 16.58 -7.37 3.74
CA SER A 209 16.53 -8.02 2.43
C SER A 209 15.25 -8.84 2.21
N PHE A 210 14.53 -9.18 3.28
CA PHE A 210 13.33 -10.00 3.21
C PHE A 210 12.22 -9.32 2.39
N GLY A 211 11.92 -8.05 2.68
CA GLY A 211 10.87 -7.32 1.97
C GLY A 211 11.09 -7.28 0.45
N PRO A 212 12.27 -6.83 -0.03
CA PRO A 212 12.59 -6.85 -1.44
C PRO A 212 12.52 -8.25 -2.06
N ASN A 213 13.00 -9.29 -1.37
CA ASN A 213 12.94 -10.67 -1.86
C ASN A 213 11.49 -11.18 -1.96
N LEU A 214 10.66 -10.93 -0.94
CA LEU A 214 9.25 -11.28 -0.94
C LEU A 214 8.50 -10.58 -2.08
N PHE A 215 8.68 -9.27 -2.22
CA PHE A 215 8.01 -8.53 -3.29
C PHE A 215 8.53 -8.88 -4.68
N SER A 216 9.78 -9.35 -4.79
CA SER A 216 10.29 -9.96 -6.02
C SER A 216 9.55 -11.26 -6.35
N CYS A 217 9.31 -12.14 -5.36
CA CYS A 217 8.46 -13.32 -5.53
C CYS A 217 7.03 -12.94 -5.94
N MET A 218 6.43 -11.93 -5.31
CA MET A 218 5.09 -11.46 -5.65
C MET A 218 5.03 -10.89 -7.08
N SER A 219 6.09 -10.21 -7.52
CA SER A 219 6.20 -9.67 -8.88
C SER A 219 6.29 -10.76 -9.95
N SER A 220 6.70 -11.98 -9.58
CA SER A 220 6.65 -13.15 -10.49
C SER A 220 5.22 -13.57 -10.83
N LEU A 221 4.24 -13.10 -10.06
CA LEU A 221 2.80 -13.32 -10.30
C LEU A 221 2.20 -12.24 -11.22
N ASP A 222 2.97 -11.21 -11.60
CA ASP A 222 2.47 -10.11 -12.41
C ASP A 222 2.11 -10.61 -13.82
N ASP A 223 0.90 -10.30 -14.28
CA ASP A 223 0.47 -10.59 -15.65
C ASP A 223 0.66 -9.35 -16.54
N PHE A 224 1.53 -9.48 -17.54
CA PHE A 224 1.83 -8.45 -18.52
C PHE A 224 1.02 -8.71 -19.79
N GLY A 225 0.03 -7.86 -20.07
CA GLY A 225 -0.83 -8.03 -21.23
C GLY A 225 -0.11 -7.83 -22.58
N LYS A 226 0.50 -8.89 -23.11
CA LYS A 226 0.54 -9.37 -24.51
C LYS A 226 1.77 -10.28 -24.75
N ASP A 227 1.44 -11.46 -25.28
CA ASP A 227 2.28 -12.50 -25.87
C ASP A 227 3.14 -13.44 -24.99
N HIS A 228 2.81 -14.72 -25.16
CA HIS A 228 3.51 -15.96 -24.82
C HIS A 228 3.55 -16.43 -23.36
N ASN A 229 2.69 -17.42 -23.10
CA ASN A 229 2.96 -18.64 -22.31
C ASN A 229 4.15 -18.55 -21.34
N LEU A 230 3.97 -17.98 -20.16
CA LEU A 230 4.96 -18.12 -19.09
C LEU A 230 4.28 -18.13 -17.72
N PHE A 231 4.52 -19.22 -17.00
CA PHE A 231 4.16 -19.56 -15.61
C PHE A 231 2.94 -18.89 -14.98
N ARG A 232 1.79 -19.55 -15.16
CA ARG A 232 0.62 -19.47 -14.26
C ARG A 232 1.04 -19.85 -12.84
N ILE A 233 1.27 -18.88 -11.98
CA ILE A 233 1.01 -19.03 -10.54
C ILE A 233 -0.27 -18.25 -10.30
N HIS A 234 -1.39 -18.93 -10.56
CA HIS A 234 -2.69 -18.42 -10.16
C HIS A 234 -2.70 -18.41 -8.63
N PHE A 235 -2.92 -17.24 -8.03
CA PHE A 235 -3.51 -17.08 -6.68
C PHE A 235 -4.98 -17.61 -6.63
N LEU A 236 -5.23 -18.64 -7.45
CA LEU A 236 -6.42 -19.41 -7.83
C LEU A 236 -7.64 -18.63 -8.37
N PRO A 237 -8.10 -18.92 -9.61
CA PRO A 237 -9.50 -19.08 -9.90
C PRO A 237 -9.86 -20.51 -9.49
N TYR A 238 -10.98 -20.69 -8.81
CA TYR A 238 -11.59 -21.98 -8.54
C TYR A 238 -11.49 -22.93 -9.75
N ILE A 239 -10.88 -24.10 -9.52
CA ILE A 239 -11.17 -25.42 -10.12
C ILE A 239 -11.50 -25.43 -11.64
N GLN A 240 -10.53 -25.87 -12.46
CA GLN A 240 -10.72 -27.06 -13.30
C GLN A 240 -9.37 -27.72 -13.57
N VAL A 241 -9.18 -28.89 -12.98
CA VAL A 241 -8.22 -29.88 -13.44
C VAL A 241 -8.71 -30.39 -14.79
N TYR A 242 -7.95 -30.13 -15.86
CA TYR A 242 -8.10 -30.90 -17.10
C TYR A 242 -6.82 -31.70 -17.32
N VAL A 243 -6.86 -32.98 -16.94
CA VAL A 243 -5.85 -33.97 -17.31
C VAL A 243 -6.16 -34.40 -18.76
N PRO A 244 -5.25 -34.22 -19.73
CA PRO A 244 -5.45 -34.80 -21.05
C PRO A 244 -5.33 -36.32 -20.93
N ARG A 245 -6.41 -37.01 -21.29
CA ARG A 245 -6.44 -38.47 -21.45
C ARG A 245 -5.54 -38.81 -22.64
N THR A 246 -4.37 -39.38 -22.37
CA THR A 246 -3.53 -40.03 -23.37
C THR A 246 -4.33 -41.18 -24.00
N ARG A 247 -4.27 -41.27 -25.32
CA ARG A 247 -4.67 -42.45 -26.08
C ARG A 247 -3.41 -43.11 -26.62
#